data_AF-C6IXY2-F1
#
_entry.id   AF-C6IXY2-F1
#
_cell.length_a   1.000
_cell.length_b   1.000
_cell.length_c   1.000
_cell.angle_alpha   90.00
_cell.angle_beta   90.00
_cell.angle_gamma   90.00
#
_symmetry.space_group_name_H-M   'P 1'
#
loop_
_entity.id
_entity.type
_entity.pdbx_description
1 polymer ?
#
loop_
_entity_poly.entity_id
_entity_poly.type
_entity_poly.pdbx_seq_one_letter_code
_entity_poly.pdbx_strand_id
1 'polypeptide(L)' 'ERLPSYRADCALSLGREDELETAAHRLYAALRRFDECGVTYILAEACPEEGLGSAVMNRLLKAAGHRVIDAGGDSEEGRG' A
#
# COMPACT_ATOMS: atom_id res chain seq x y z
N GLU A 1 -12.64 2.30 4.84
CA GLU A 1 -11.76 3.45 4.52
C GLU A 1 -11.21 4.03 5.83
N ARG A 2 -9.89 3.95 6.05
CA ARG A 2 -9.21 4.26 7.33
C ARG A 2 -8.34 5.54 7.27
N LEU A 3 -8.58 6.42 6.30
CA LEU A 3 -7.80 7.65 6.09
C LEU A 3 -7.53 8.51 7.36
N PRO A 4 -8.51 8.77 8.25
CA PRO A 4 -8.27 9.66 9.38
C PRO A 4 -7.33 9.11 10.47
N SER A 5 -6.99 7.81 10.45
CA SER A 5 -6.04 7.23 11.41
C SER A 5 -4.57 7.31 10.99
N TYR A 6 -4.27 7.76 9.76
CA TYR A 6 -2.90 7.90 9.30
C TYR A 6 -2.36 9.31 9.52
N ARG A 7 -1.25 9.42 10.27
CA ARG A 7 -0.44 10.64 10.28
C ARG A 7 0.52 10.59 9.09
N ALA A 8 0.11 11.20 7.99
CA ALA A 8 0.94 11.36 6.79
C ALA A 8 0.71 12.76 6.20
N ASP A 9 1.75 13.32 5.56
CA ASP A 9 1.64 14.58 4.82
C ASP A 9 0.75 14.44 3.58
N CYS A 10 0.58 13.20 3.09
CA CYS A 10 -0.35 12.86 2.03
C CYS A 10 -0.95 11.46 2.27
N ALA A 11 -2.28 11.40 2.50
CA ALA A 11 -3.02 10.16 2.60
C ALA A 11 -4.01 10.05 1.43
N LEU A 12 -3.90 8.97 0.66
CA LEU A 12 -4.74 8.70 -0.50
C LEU A 12 -5.45 7.37 -0.31
N SER A 13 -6.74 7.33 -0.61
CA SER A 13 -7.53 6.10 -0.56
C SER A 13 -7.57 5.44 -1.92
N LEU A 14 -7.30 4.14 -1.94
CA LEU A 14 -7.45 3.30 -3.11
C LEU A 14 -8.92 2.86 -3.30
N GLY A 15 -9.83 3.25 -2.42
CA GLY A 15 -11.23 2.81 -2.45
C GLY A 15 -11.47 1.63 -1.52
N ARG A 16 -12.48 0.82 -1.85
CA ARG A 16 -12.90 -0.33 -1.04
C ARG A 16 -12.23 -1.60 -1.57
N GLU A 17 -12.03 -2.57 -0.68
CA GLU A 17 -11.37 -3.85 -1.01
C GLU A 17 -12.15 -4.67 -2.06
N ASP A 18 -13.45 -4.43 -2.20
CA ASP A 18 -14.33 -5.07 -3.19
C ASP A 18 -14.26 -4.44 -4.59
N GLU A 19 -13.55 -3.32 -4.77
CA GLU A 19 -13.41 -2.62 -6.05
C GLU A 19 -11.95 -2.62 -6.57
N LEU A 20 -11.40 -3.81 -6.81
CA LEU A 20 -9.99 -3.99 -7.22
C LEU A 20 -9.57 -3.18 -8.46
N GLU A 21 -10.45 -3.02 -9.45
CA GLU A 21 -10.19 -2.25 -10.67
C GLU A 21 -10.03 -0.75 -10.38
N THR A 22 -10.95 -0.21 -9.58
CA THR A 22 -10.87 1.17 -9.08
C THR A 22 -9.61 1.36 -8.23
N ALA A 23 -9.28 0.38 -7.39
CA ALA A 23 -8.09 0.43 -6.54
C ALA A 23 -6.78 0.44 -7.33
N ALA A 24 -6.67 -0.38 -8.37
CA ALA A 24 -5.53 -0.38 -9.27
C ALA A 24 -5.35 0.97 -9.98
N HIS A 25 -6.43 1.53 -10.54
CA HIS A 25 -6.39 2.83 -11.21
C HIS A 25 -5.98 3.95 -10.25
N ARG A 26 -6.55 3.97 -9.04
CA ARG A 26 -6.23 4.97 -8.02
C ARG A 26 -4.80 4.83 -7.51
N LEU A 27 -4.25 3.61 -7.46
CA LEU A 27 -2.87 3.40 -7.03
C LEU A 27 -1.88 4.04 -7.99
N TYR A 28 -2.05 3.87 -9.29
CA TYR A 28 -1.16 4.49 -10.27
C TYR A 28 -1.23 6.02 -10.20
N ALA A 29 -2.43 6.58 -10.00
CA ALA A 29 -2.59 8.01 -9.79
C ALA A 29 -1.93 8.48 -8.49
N ALA A 30 -2.04 7.70 -7.41
CA ALA A 30 -1.41 7.99 -6.13
C ALA A 30 0.12 7.99 -6.22
N LEU A 31 0.72 6.96 -6.84
CA LEU A 31 2.17 6.87 -7.04
C LEU A 31 2.71 8.07 -7.82
N ARG A 32 2.05 8.47 -8.92
CA ARG A 32 2.45 9.67 -9.68
C ARG A 32 2.36 10.95 -8.85
N ARG A 33 1.29 11.09 -8.06
CA ARG A 33 1.12 12.24 -7.18
C ARG A 33 2.18 12.30 -6.09
N PHE A 34 2.58 11.14 -5.57
CA PHE A 34 3.68 11.03 -4.62
C PHE A 34 5.02 11.43 -5.25
N ASP A 35 5.28 11.00 -6.49
CA ASP A 35 6.46 11.45 -7.25
C ASP A 35 6.47 12.98 -7.44
N GLU A 36 5.33 13.57 -7.81
CA GLU A 36 5.16 15.03 -7.99
C GLU A 36 5.34 15.81 -6.68
N CYS A 37 4.86 15.25 -5.56
CA CYS A 37 5.01 15.85 -4.23
C CYS A 37 6.42 15.67 -3.65
N GLY A 38 7.30 14.91 -4.30
CA GLY A 38 8.67 14.67 -3.82
C GLY A 38 8.71 13.94 -2.48
N VAL A 39 7.75 13.05 -2.22
CA VAL A 39 7.71 12.32 -0.95
C VAL A 39 8.91 11.37 -0.84
N THR A 40 9.44 11.23 0.36
CA THR A 40 10.64 10.40 0.62
C THR A 40 10.29 8.99 1.07
N TYR A 41 9.08 8.78 1.59
CA TYR A 41 8.56 7.48 2.04
C TYR A 41 7.09 7.35 1.69
N ILE A 42 6.72 6.18 1.16
CA ILE A 42 5.34 5.80 0.85
C ILE A 42 5.05 4.52 1.61
N LEU A 43 3.94 4.51 2.34
CA LEU A 43 3.38 3.30 2.94
C LEU A 43 2.10 2.96 2.17
N ALA A 44 2.02 1.73 1.68
CA ALA A 44 0.86 1.19 1.01
C ALA A 44 0.47 -0.13 1.67
N GLU A 45 -0.83 -0.35 1.83
CA GLU A 45 -1.33 -1.61 2.33
C GLU A 45 -1.23 -2.69 1.25
N ALA A 46 -0.97 -3.93 1.67
CA ALA A 46 -0.98 -5.06 0.76
C ALA A 46 -2.39 -5.20 0.16
N CYS A 47 -2.45 -5.35 -1.16
CA CYS A 47 -3.68 -5.65 -1.89
C CYS A 47 -3.82 -7.18 -2.04
N PRO A 48 -5.05 -7.71 -2.15
CA PRO A 48 -5.28 -9.13 -2.44
C PRO A 48 -4.52 -9.57 -3.69
N GLU A 49 -3.85 -10.73 -3.65
CA GLU A 49 -3.08 -11.24 -4.80
C GLU A 49 -3.94 -11.97 -5.85
N GLU A 50 -5.17 -11.50 -6.05
CA GLU A 50 -6.15 -12.10 -6.94
C GLU A 50 -6.36 -11.23 -8.19
N GLY A 51 -6.28 -11.83 -9.37
CA GLY A 51 -6.49 -11.13 -10.64
C GLY A 51 -5.61 -9.87 -10.79
N LEU A 52 -6.26 -8.71 -10.88
CA LEU A 52 -5.58 -7.41 -11.03
C LEU A 52 -4.76 -7.01 -9.81
N GLY A 53 -5.14 -7.48 -8.61
CA GLY A 53 -4.43 -7.19 -7.37
C GLY A 53 -3.01 -7.77 -7.35
N SER A 54 -2.78 -8.94 -7.98
CA SER A 54 -1.43 -9.50 -8.16
C SER A 54 -0.54 -8.62 -9.04
N ALA A 55 -1.09 -8.07 -10.14
CA ALA A 55 -0.35 -7.16 -11.02
C ALA A 55 0.01 -5.85 -10.30
N VAL A 56 -0.91 -5.35 -9.48
CA VAL A 56 -0.70 -4.19 -8.60
C VAL A 56 0.41 -4.46 -7.57
N MET A 57 0.34 -5.58 -6.85
CA MET A 57 1.34 -5.97 -5.86
C MET A 57 2.72 -6.15 -6.49
N ASN A 58 2.81 -6.74 -7.69
CA ASN A 58 4.06 -6.85 -8.43
C ASN A 58 4.70 -5.47 -8.67
N ARG A 59 3.88 -4.46 -9.00
CA ARG A 59 4.37 -3.10 -9.22
C ARG A 59 4.81 -2.42 -7.93
N LEU A 60 4.04 -2.59 -6.85
CA LEU A 60 4.37 -2.08 -5.52
C LEU A 60 5.68 -2.66 -5.01
N LEU A 61 5.85 -3.98 -5.09
CA LEU A 61 7.08 -4.67 -4.71
C LEU A 61 8.28 -4.14 -5.50
N LYS A 62 8.13 -3.96 -6.82
CA LYS A 62 9.20 -3.37 -7.64
C LYS A 62 9.55 -1.94 -7.22
N ALA A 63 8.53 -1.11 -6.92
CA ALA A 63 8.75 0.27 -6.46
C ALA A 63 9.40 0.31 -5.06
N ALA A 64 9.04 -0.62 -4.19
CA ALA A 64 9.60 -0.74 -2.84
C ALA A 64 10.97 -1.42 -2.79
N GLY A 65 11.57 -1.80 -3.94
CA GLY A 65 12.80 -2.59 -3.97
C GLY A 65 12.65 -3.94 -3.26
N HIS A 66 11.46 -4.55 -3.36
CA HIS A 66 11.04 -5.77 -2.69
C HIS A 66 11.08 -5.70 -1.16
N ARG A 67 11.00 -4.50 -0.58
CA ARG A 67 10.88 -4.31 0.87
C ARG A 67 9.41 -4.38 1.30
N VAL A 68 9.07 -5.43 2.04
CA VAL A 68 7.76 -5.60 2.69
C VAL A 68 7.99 -5.53 4.19
N ILE A 69 7.17 -4.75 4.88
CA ILE A 69 7.14 -4.69 6.34
C ILE A 69 5.91 -5.47 6.77
N ASP A 70 6.13 -6.57 7.49
CA ASP A 70 5.03 -7.25 8.15
C ASP A 70 4.66 -6.42 9.39
N ALA A 71 3.47 -5.81 9.35
CA ALA A 71 2.90 -5.13 10.50
C ALA A 71 2.34 -6.18 11.45
N GLY A 72 3.21 -7.04 11.97
CA GLY A 72 2.84 -8.03 12.96
C GLY A 72 2.14 -7.35 14.14
N GLY A 73 0.96 -7.84 14.51
CA GLY A 73 0.56 -7.73 15.90
C GLY A 73 1.61 -8.49 16.71
N ASP A 74 2.17 -7.87 17.74
CA ASP A 74 3.07 -8.51 18.71
C ASP A 74 2.63 -9.96 18.95
N SER A 75 3.36 -10.88 18.34
CA SER A 75 3.42 -12.25 18.81
C SER A 75 4.70 -12.31 19.63
N GLU A 76 4.57 -11.89 20.90
CA GLU A 76 5.40 -12.46 21.95
C GLU A 76 5.21 -13.98 21.90
N GLU A 77 6.09 -14.69 21.21
CA GLU A 77 6.26 -16.12 21.38
C GLU A 77 7.76 -16.43 21.47
N GLY A 78 8.20 -16.67 22.71
CA GLY A 78 9.31 -17.58 22.97
C GLY A 78 10.68 -16.94 23.23
N ARG A 79 10.92 -16.58 24.50
CA ARG A 79 12.22 -16.83 25.12
C ARG A 79 12.54 -18.33 25.02
N GLY A 80 13.77 -18.66 24.63
CA GLY A 80 14.31 -20.03 24.68
C GLY A 80 15.69 -20.10 24.06
#